data_AF-A0AAD4XMH8-F1
#
_entry.id   AF-A0AAD4XMH8-F1
#
_cell.length_a   1.000
_cell.length_b   1.000
_cell.length_c   1.000
_cell.angle_alpha   90.00
_cell.angle_beta   90.00
_cell.angle_gamma   90.00
#
_symmetry.space_group_name_H-M   'P 1'
#
loop_
_entity.id
_entity.type
_entity.pdbx_description
1 polymer ?
#
loop_
_entity_poly.entity_id
_entity_poly.type
_entity_poly.pdbx_seq_one_letter_code
_entity_poly.pdbx_strand_id
1 'polypeptide(L)'
;TPLAAVKLVLDLGGKLPWLRCDEGYASSSYKPVKCTSSKCALADIPIKCVLCNGYGTEAHKTRNPITQVVGPGELITDFVTVNSNEWFNSLHGLAKGAQGVAGLGRSSGLSLVSQFSAGFRFSRIFALDFGSRSTDGKIFFGGGPYYYLSYTQLLINPKCSEEYFIDLKSIKIHGETVPIVDKKLLVINKTTGVGGTKVNFRTPYTILQTSIYRAITKVHLKWAKSMNITMVPPIAPFGTCNNVSTIPSWPLEGDSVPPSITFMFPENELRTLGDTVWIEGTNASCLAFIDGGLNPKTSIVIGEYNLNFFVEFQDQDSGLCNHCFREKYSTCINFSAINIMCVNDPISRVI
;
A
#
# COMPACT_ATOMS: atom_id res chain seq x y z
N THR A 1 -21.14 12.69 17.92
CA THR A 1 -21.18 11.47 18.77
C THR A 1 -22.61 11.13 19.16
N PRO A 2 -23.21 10.09 18.58
CA PRO A 2 -22.86 8.73 18.96
C PRO A 2 -21.68 8.18 18.16
N LEU A 3 -21.01 7.18 18.69
CA LEU A 3 -19.93 6.48 17.99
C LEU A 3 -20.55 5.64 16.87
N ALA A 4 -20.02 5.76 15.66
CA ALA A 4 -20.43 4.95 14.51
C ALA A 4 -19.19 4.35 13.83
N ALA A 5 -19.28 3.09 13.45
CA ALA A 5 -18.21 2.43 12.71
C ALA A 5 -18.27 2.86 11.23
N VAL A 6 -17.13 3.34 10.71
CA VAL A 6 -16.98 3.76 9.32
C VAL A 6 -15.95 2.86 8.65
N LYS A 7 -16.32 2.23 7.53
CA LYS A 7 -15.40 1.42 6.74
C LYS A 7 -14.63 2.32 5.78
N LEU A 8 -13.30 2.30 5.87
CA LEU A 8 -12.41 3.09 5.02
C LEU A 8 -11.46 2.17 4.26
N VAL A 9 -11.09 2.58 3.06
CA VAL A 9 -10.02 1.92 2.30
C VAL A 9 -8.69 2.51 2.72
N LEU A 10 -7.71 1.68 3.03
CA LEU A 10 -6.37 2.16 3.31
C LEU A 10 -5.76 2.72 2.02
N ASP A 11 -5.04 3.83 2.12
CA ASP A 11 -4.25 4.38 1.02
C ASP A 11 -2.87 4.79 1.53
N LEU A 12 -1.85 4.00 1.15
CA LEU A 12 -0.48 4.22 1.58
C LEU A 12 0.00 5.62 1.18
N GLY A 13 -0.30 6.07 -0.03
CA GLY A 13 0.07 7.40 -0.53
C GLY A 13 -0.94 8.50 -0.17
N GLY A 14 -1.98 8.21 0.60
CA GLY A 14 -3.07 9.14 0.86
C GLY A 14 -2.65 10.27 1.80
N LYS A 15 -2.68 11.52 1.34
CA LYS A 15 -2.22 12.69 2.13
C LYS A 15 -3.09 13.01 3.34
N LEU A 16 -4.35 12.60 3.34
CA LEU A 16 -5.32 12.88 4.40
C LEU A 16 -6.49 11.90 4.30
N PRO A 17 -7.14 11.56 5.43
CA PRO A 17 -8.34 10.75 5.41
C PRO A 17 -9.51 11.55 4.81
N TRP A 18 -10.38 10.89 4.06
CA TRP A 18 -11.60 11.49 3.54
C TRP A 18 -12.78 10.53 3.67
N LEU A 19 -13.99 11.06 3.85
CA LEU A 19 -15.22 10.29 3.94
C LEU A 19 -16.40 11.03 3.30
N ARG A 20 -17.39 10.28 2.84
CA ARG A 20 -18.67 10.81 2.34
C ARG A 20 -19.47 11.38 3.50
N CYS A 21 -19.80 12.66 3.44
CA CYS A 21 -20.57 13.36 4.49
C CYS A 21 -22.00 13.71 4.05
N ASP A 22 -22.33 13.53 2.77
CA ASP A 22 -23.63 13.83 2.17
C ASP A 22 -24.74 12.85 2.58
N GLU A 23 -24.38 11.59 2.86
CA GLU A 23 -25.32 10.53 3.27
C GLU A 23 -25.04 10.04 4.69
N GLY A 24 -25.92 10.39 5.64
CA GLY A 24 -25.96 9.75 6.96
C GLY A 24 -24.88 10.18 7.97
N TYR A 25 -24.11 11.24 7.68
CA TYR A 25 -23.14 11.77 8.63
C TYR A 25 -23.82 12.65 9.69
N ALA A 26 -24.03 12.11 10.89
CA ALA A 26 -24.63 12.80 12.01
C ALA A 26 -23.66 12.87 13.21
N SER A 27 -23.09 14.05 13.45
CA SER A 27 -22.17 14.24 14.57
C SER A 27 -22.29 15.62 15.22
N SER A 28 -22.54 15.63 16.53
CA SER A 28 -22.51 16.82 17.39
C SER A 28 -21.10 17.39 17.62
N SER A 29 -20.05 16.63 17.33
CA SER A 29 -18.65 17.03 17.48
C SER A 29 -18.00 17.50 16.19
N TYR A 30 -18.74 17.45 15.08
CA TYR A 30 -18.37 17.99 13.79
C TYR A 30 -18.04 19.49 13.89
N LYS A 31 -16.84 19.88 13.44
CA LYS A 31 -16.38 21.27 13.42
C LYS A 31 -15.73 21.60 12.09
N PRO A 32 -16.32 22.48 11.26
CA PRO A 32 -15.66 22.97 10.05
C PRO A 32 -14.33 23.65 10.37
N VAL A 33 -13.31 23.40 9.54
CA VAL A 33 -12.01 24.06 9.66
C VAL A 33 -12.04 25.38 8.90
N LYS A 34 -11.77 26.48 9.61
CA LYS A 34 -11.73 27.83 9.01
C LYS A 34 -10.48 27.98 8.12
N CYS A 35 -10.64 28.72 7.01
CA CYS A 35 -9.55 29.05 6.09
C CYS A 35 -8.32 29.69 6.75
N THR A 36 -8.49 30.51 7.78
CA THR A 36 -7.35 31.21 8.42
C THR A 36 -6.63 30.37 9.46
N SER A 37 -7.03 29.11 9.67
CA SER A 37 -6.43 28.25 10.67
C SER A 37 -5.12 27.64 10.19
N SER A 38 -4.19 27.38 11.12
CA SER A 38 -2.95 26.66 10.83
C SER A 38 -3.17 25.24 10.30
N LYS A 39 -4.32 24.62 10.60
CA LYS A 39 -4.73 23.30 10.10
C LYS A 39 -4.97 23.32 8.60
N CYS A 40 -5.59 24.38 8.08
CA CYS A 40 -5.82 24.58 6.66
C CYS A 40 -4.47 24.73 5.91
N ALA A 41 -3.49 25.43 6.49
CA ALA A 41 -2.16 25.56 5.90
C ALA A 41 -1.41 24.21 5.73
N LEU A 42 -1.80 23.15 6.46
CA LEU A 42 -1.22 21.81 6.33
C LEU A 42 -1.85 20.98 5.19
N ALA A 43 -3.00 21.39 4.66
CA ALA A 43 -3.60 20.75 3.49
C ALA A 43 -2.87 21.31 2.25
N ASP A 44 -1.91 20.55 1.74
CA ASP A 44 -0.96 20.80 0.61
C ASP A 44 -1.47 21.53 -0.65
N ILE A 45 -2.75 21.88 -0.77
CA ILE A 45 -3.33 22.55 -1.93
C ILE A 45 -4.28 23.66 -1.46
N PRO A 46 -3.89 24.95 -1.61
CA PRO A 46 -4.82 26.06 -1.41
C PRO A 46 -5.77 26.10 -2.61
N ILE A 47 -7.07 25.89 -2.38
CA ILE A 47 -8.10 26.12 -3.40
C ILE A 47 -9.15 27.01 -2.77
N LYS A 48 -9.22 28.25 -3.29
CA LYS A 48 -10.28 29.26 -3.12
C LYS A 48 -11.23 28.96 -1.96
N CYS A 49 -11.07 29.69 -0.85
CA CYS A 49 -12.12 29.83 0.16
C CYS A 49 -13.44 30.17 -0.55
N VAL A 50 -14.35 29.20 -0.61
CA VAL A 50 -15.67 29.42 -1.18
C VAL A 50 -16.50 30.02 -0.07
N LEU A 51 -16.78 31.32 -0.19
CA LEU A 51 -17.68 32.02 0.74
C LEU A 51 -19.12 31.57 0.48
N CYS A 52 -19.52 30.44 1.05
CA CYS A 52 -20.94 30.14 1.22
C CYS A 52 -21.41 30.76 2.54
N ASN A 53 -22.08 31.92 2.45
CA ASN A 53 -22.86 32.58 3.52
C ASN A 53 -22.26 32.60 4.94
N GLY A 54 -21.19 33.37 5.13
CA GLY A 54 -20.79 33.91 6.45
C GLY A 54 -19.79 33.07 7.27
N TYR A 55 -19.56 31.81 6.92
CA TYR A 55 -18.48 30.98 7.46
C TYR A 55 -17.73 30.34 6.28
N GLY A 56 -16.75 31.04 5.72
CA GLY A 56 -15.98 30.52 4.59
C GLY A 56 -15.19 29.26 4.98
N THR A 57 -15.56 28.12 4.39
CA THR A 57 -14.80 26.87 4.48
C THR A 57 -14.12 26.61 3.13
N GLU A 58 -12.95 25.96 3.18
CA GLU A 58 -12.14 25.74 1.99
C GLU A 58 -12.51 24.43 1.30
N ALA A 59 -12.67 24.47 -0.03
CA ALA A 59 -12.93 23.29 -0.84
C ALA A 59 -11.59 22.71 -1.33
N HIS A 60 -11.00 21.80 -0.56
CA HIS A 60 -9.77 21.12 -0.98
C HIS A 60 -10.07 19.99 -1.96
N LYS A 61 -9.12 19.73 -2.85
CA LYS A 61 -9.22 18.57 -3.76
C LYS A 61 -8.71 17.32 -3.08
N THR A 62 -9.54 16.29 -3.04
CA THR A 62 -9.10 14.94 -2.70
C THR A 62 -9.24 14.01 -3.90
N ARG A 63 -8.43 12.96 -3.91
CA ARG A 63 -8.34 11.98 -4.99
C ARG A 63 -8.87 10.65 -4.49
N ASN A 64 -9.75 10.05 -5.27
CA ASN A 64 -10.08 8.64 -5.13
C ASN A 64 -8.89 7.82 -5.65
N PRO A 65 -8.21 7.04 -4.79
CA PRO A 65 -6.99 6.34 -5.16
C PRO A 65 -7.22 5.18 -6.14
N ILE A 66 -8.47 4.75 -6.31
CA ILE A 66 -8.85 3.66 -7.21
C ILE A 66 -9.22 4.22 -8.58
N THR A 67 -10.21 5.11 -8.65
CA THR A 67 -10.70 5.66 -9.93
C THR A 67 -9.87 6.83 -10.46
N GLN A 68 -8.95 7.36 -9.64
CA GLN A 68 -8.16 8.56 -9.94
C GLN A 68 -8.99 9.85 -10.09
N VAL A 69 -10.30 9.79 -9.83
CA VAL A 69 -11.19 10.96 -9.84
C VAL A 69 -10.79 11.91 -8.72
N VAL A 70 -10.74 13.20 -9.04
CA VAL A 70 -10.45 14.26 -8.09
C VAL A 70 -11.70 15.11 -7.95
N GLY A 71 -12.08 15.42 -6.71
CA GLY A 71 -13.20 16.32 -6.45
C GLY A 71 -13.00 17.17 -5.22
N PRO A 72 -13.87 18.17 -5.02
CA PRO A 72 -13.83 19.05 -3.87
C PRO A 72 -14.32 18.34 -2.61
N GLY A 73 -13.79 18.75 -1.46
CA GLY A 73 -14.30 18.41 -0.15
C GLY A 73 -14.00 19.52 0.85
N GLU A 74 -14.75 19.52 1.94
CA GLU A 74 -14.59 20.45 3.05
C GLU A 74 -13.70 19.84 4.13
N LEU A 75 -12.71 20.60 4.61
CA LEU A 75 -11.89 20.15 5.73
C LEU A 75 -12.65 20.34 7.04
N ILE A 76 -12.83 19.25 7.78
CA ILE A 76 -13.55 19.22 9.05
C ILE A 76 -12.66 18.64 10.15
N THR A 77 -12.98 18.93 11.40
CA THR A 77 -12.45 18.24 12.59
C THR A 77 -13.58 17.46 13.25
N ASP A 78 -13.35 16.19 13.55
CA ASP A 78 -14.23 15.39 14.42
C ASP A 78 -13.41 14.38 15.24
N PHE A 79 -14.03 13.76 16.24
CA PHE A 79 -13.42 12.74 17.06
C PHE A 79 -13.42 11.39 16.35
N VAL A 80 -12.27 10.72 16.38
CA VAL A 80 -12.14 9.32 16.01
C VAL A 80 -11.66 8.53 17.22
N THR A 81 -12.27 7.36 17.38
CA THR A 81 -11.85 6.36 18.35
C THR A 81 -11.06 5.30 17.60
N VAL A 82 -9.88 4.98 18.10
CA VAL A 82 -9.04 3.91 17.56
C VAL A 82 -8.67 3.02 18.74
N ASN A 83 -8.99 1.75 18.64
CA ASN A 83 -8.41 0.76 19.53
C ASN A 83 -6.98 0.52 19.09
N SER A 84 -6.06 0.38 20.04
CA SER A 84 -4.78 -0.24 19.71
C SER A 84 -5.05 -1.62 19.06
N ASN A 85 -4.48 -1.86 17.88
CA ASN A 85 -4.62 -3.11 17.10
C ASN A 85 -5.93 -3.23 16.30
N GLU A 86 -6.29 -2.19 15.54
CA GLU A 86 -7.45 -2.26 14.64
C GLU A 86 -7.24 -3.27 13.50
N TRP A 87 -8.33 -3.96 13.17
CA TRP A 87 -8.39 -4.89 12.06
C TRP A 87 -8.62 -4.17 10.74
N PHE A 88 -7.99 -4.65 9.67
CA PHE A 88 -8.33 -4.28 8.31
C PHE A 88 -8.49 -5.54 7.47
N ASN A 89 -9.39 -5.47 6.49
CA ASN A 89 -9.51 -6.52 5.50
C ASN A 89 -8.72 -6.08 4.27
N SER A 90 -7.88 -6.98 3.76
CA SER A 90 -7.31 -6.89 2.42
C SER A 90 -8.46 -6.80 1.43
N LEU A 91 -8.64 -5.65 0.78
CA LEU A 91 -9.76 -5.41 -0.11
C LEU A 91 -9.25 -4.80 -1.42
N HIS A 92 -9.64 -5.44 -2.52
CA HIS A 92 -9.38 -4.99 -3.87
C HIS A 92 -10.39 -3.89 -4.25
N GLY A 93 -9.89 -2.68 -4.55
CA GLY A 93 -10.74 -1.52 -4.85
C GLY A 93 -11.34 -0.85 -3.61
N LEU A 94 -12.24 0.13 -3.81
CA LEU A 94 -13.06 0.60 -2.69
C LEU A 94 -14.01 -0.53 -2.35
N ALA A 95 -13.71 -1.24 -1.28
CA ALA A 95 -14.49 -2.39 -0.84
C ALA A 95 -15.98 -2.04 -0.79
N LYS A 96 -16.84 -3.02 -1.13
CA LYS A 96 -18.29 -2.85 -1.02
C LYS A 96 -18.66 -2.32 0.37
N GLY A 97 -19.23 -1.11 0.41
CA GLY A 97 -19.63 -0.44 1.66
C GLY A 97 -18.56 0.45 2.30
N ALA A 98 -17.39 0.65 1.69
CA ALA A 98 -16.43 1.67 2.11
C ALA A 98 -17.02 3.07 1.86
N GLN A 99 -16.94 3.92 2.88
CA GLN A 99 -17.50 5.28 2.87
C GLN A 99 -16.41 6.35 2.65
N GLY A 100 -15.16 5.93 2.47
CA GLY A 100 -14.03 6.82 2.39
C GLY A 100 -12.68 6.13 2.31
N VAL A 101 -11.63 6.90 2.53
CA VAL A 101 -10.23 6.45 2.49
C VAL A 101 -9.48 6.93 3.73
N ALA A 102 -8.66 6.03 4.27
CA ALA A 102 -7.72 6.26 5.35
C ALA A 102 -6.32 6.49 4.77
N GLY A 103 -5.93 7.77 4.62
CA GLY A 103 -4.65 8.15 4.04
C GLY A 103 -3.48 8.03 5.02
N LEU A 104 -2.46 7.26 4.64
CA LEU A 104 -1.24 6.98 5.43
C LEU A 104 0.02 7.66 4.85
N GLY A 105 -0.13 8.62 3.94
CA GLY A 105 0.97 9.27 3.24
C GLY A 105 1.95 9.97 4.17
N ARG A 106 3.24 9.88 3.85
CA ARG A 106 4.31 10.41 4.72
C ARG A 106 4.63 11.89 4.55
N SER A 107 4.12 12.56 3.51
CA SER A 107 4.48 13.96 3.25
C SER A 107 3.53 14.98 3.86
N SER A 108 2.42 14.56 4.45
CA SER A 108 1.36 15.45 4.94
C SER A 108 1.24 15.40 6.45
N GLY A 109 1.12 16.58 7.08
CA GLY A 109 0.77 16.70 8.50
C GLY A 109 -0.67 16.26 8.81
N LEU A 110 -1.51 16.08 7.78
CA LEU A 110 -2.91 15.66 7.89
C LEU A 110 -3.12 14.18 7.56
N SER A 111 -2.09 13.39 7.29
CA SER A 111 -2.26 11.93 7.17
C SER A 111 -2.59 11.32 8.53
N LEU A 112 -3.23 10.15 8.56
CA LEU A 112 -3.59 9.49 9.82
C LEU A 112 -2.36 9.22 10.69
N VAL A 113 -1.24 8.83 10.07
CA VAL A 113 0.03 8.57 10.78
C VAL A 113 0.50 9.84 11.51
N SER A 114 0.52 10.99 10.84
CA SER A 114 0.92 12.27 11.43
C SER A 114 -0.03 12.73 12.52
N GLN A 115 -1.34 12.64 12.27
CA GLN A 115 -2.36 13.13 13.20
C GLN A 115 -2.44 12.27 14.47
N PHE A 116 -2.30 10.95 14.34
CA PHE A 116 -2.24 10.07 15.51
C PHE A 116 -0.93 10.22 16.27
N SER A 117 0.20 10.34 15.58
CA SER A 117 1.50 10.63 16.22
C SER A 117 1.46 11.90 17.05
N ALA A 118 0.93 12.99 16.48
CA ALA A 118 0.78 14.26 17.20
C ALA A 118 -0.26 14.19 18.33
N GLY A 119 -1.41 13.57 18.08
CA GLY A 119 -2.52 13.51 19.05
C GLY A 119 -2.23 12.61 20.25
N PHE A 120 -1.61 11.46 20.03
CA PHE A 120 -1.29 10.48 21.07
C PHE A 120 0.15 10.57 21.58
N ARG A 121 0.98 11.45 20.99
CA ARG A 121 2.37 11.72 21.37
C ARG A 121 3.28 10.49 21.28
N PHE A 122 3.15 9.72 20.21
CA PHE A 122 4.06 8.62 19.88
C PHE A 122 4.90 8.94 18.63
N SER A 123 5.97 8.17 18.41
CA SER A 123 6.81 8.28 17.21
C SER A 123 6.01 8.08 15.93
N ARG A 124 6.32 8.85 14.87
CA ARG A 124 5.65 8.78 13.58
C ARG A 124 6.02 7.52 12.79
N ILE A 125 5.58 6.40 13.32
CA ILE A 125 5.88 5.04 12.89
C ILE A 125 4.54 4.32 12.80
N PHE A 126 4.37 3.50 11.77
CA PHE A 126 3.28 2.55 11.71
C PHE A 126 3.71 1.26 11.07
N ALA A 127 3.02 0.18 11.39
CA ALA A 127 3.24 -1.12 10.81
C ALA A 127 1.94 -1.75 10.35
N LEU A 128 2.05 -2.58 9.32
CA LEU A 128 0.99 -3.37 8.73
C LEU A 128 1.35 -4.84 8.87
N ASP A 129 0.43 -5.59 9.45
CA ASP A 129 0.39 -7.04 9.36
C ASP A 129 -0.74 -7.37 8.38
N PHE A 130 -0.42 -7.92 7.21
CA PHE A 130 -1.43 -8.26 6.22
C PHE A 130 -2.29 -9.48 6.61
N GLY A 131 -1.95 -10.16 7.71
CA GLY A 131 -2.70 -11.31 8.20
C GLY A 131 -2.51 -12.53 7.29
N SER A 132 -3.56 -13.33 7.17
CA SER A 132 -3.54 -14.58 6.41
C SER A 132 -4.91 -14.80 5.76
N ARG A 133 -5.05 -15.84 4.93
CA ARG A 133 -6.37 -16.23 4.37
C ARG A 133 -7.44 -16.49 5.44
N SER A 134 -7.03 -16.73 6.68
CA SER A 134 -7.90 -17.05 7.83
C SER A 134 -7.97 -15.96 8.89
N THR A 135 -7.25 -14.84 8.73
CA THR A 135 -7.16 -13.79 9.76
C THR A 135 -7.09 -12.41 9.14
N ASP A 136 -7.90 -11.49 9.67
CA ASP A 136 -7.84 -10.08 9.27
C ASP A 136 -6.45 -9.49 9.54
N GLY A 137 -6.03 -8.58 8.66
CA GLY A 137 -4.82 -7.81 8.83
C GLY A 137 -4.96 -6.81 9.98
N LYS A 138 -3.84 -6.28 10.48
CA LYS A 138 -3.82 -5.27 11.54
C LYS A 138 -2.91 -4.11 11.20
N ILE A 139 -3.33 -2.91 11.59
CA ILE A 139 -2.48 -1.72 11.55
C ILE A 139 -2.09 -1.31 12.97
N PHE A 140 -0.82 -0.98 13.14
CA PHE A 140 -0.23 -0.55 14.40
C PHE A 140 0.37 0.83 14.23
N PHE A 141 0.04 1.77 15.12
CA PHE A 141 0.63 3.10 15.12
C PHE A 141 1.51 3.29 16.37
N GLY A 142 2.60 4.05 16.23
CA GLY A 142 3.56 4.32 17.30
C GLY A 142 4.70 3.32 17.41
N GLY A 143 4.72 2.27 16.57
CA GLY A 143 5.74 1.23 16.56
C GLY A 143 5.59 0.19 17.67
N GLY A 144 6.66 -0.56 17.91
CA GLY A 144 6.77 -1.55 18.98
C GLY A 144 8.10 -2.29 18.93
N PRO A 145 8.41 -3.13 19.93
CA PRO A 145 9.45 -4.11 19.76
C PRO A 145 8.94 -5.17 18.77
N TYR A 146 9.61 -5.25 17.63
CA TYR A 146 9.41 -6.26 16.61
C TYR A 146 10.72 -7.03 16.45
N TYR A 147 10.64 -8.35 16.45
CA TYR A 147 11.80 -9.21 16.27
C TYR A 147 11.94 -9.62 14.81
N TYR A 148 13.19 -9.77 14.32
CA TYR A 148 13.53 -10.20 12.96
C TYR A 148 13.20 -9.20 11.84
N LEU A 149 13.16 -7.90 12.15
CA LEU A 149 13.08 -6.86 11.12
C LEU A 149 14.41 -6.66 10.41
N SER A 150 14.35 -6.64 9.08
CA SER A 150 15.44 -6.17 8.23
C SER A 150 15.03 -4.83 7.60
N TYR A 151 15.87 -3.82 7.76
CA TYR A 151 15.58 -2.48 7.27
C TYR A 151 16.16 -2.24 5.88
N THR A 152 15.43 -1.44 5.11
CA THR A 152 15.87 -0.85 3.85
C THR A 152 15.49 0.62 3.81
N GLN A 153 16.31 1.41 3.12
CA GLN A 153 16.14 2.85 3.06
C GLN A 153 14.87 3.22 2.31
N LEU A 154 14.09 4.15 2.89
CA LEU A 154 12.99 4.79 2.17
C LEU A 154 13.51 5.93 1.31
N LEU A 155 13.21 5.86 0.02
CA LEU A 155 13.59 6.87 -0.95
C LEU A 155 12.48 7.91 -1.12
N ILE A 156 12.86 9.14 -1.48
CA ILE A 156 11.91 10.21 -1.80
C ILE A 156 11.81 10.40 -3.30
N ASN A 157 10.60 10.19 -3.83
CA ASN A 157 10.25 10.63 -5.17
C ASN A 157 9.81 12.10 -5.13
N PRO A 158 10.55 13.03 -5.77
CA PRO A 158 10.25 14.47 -5.69
C PRO A 158 8.94 14.86 -6.38
N LYS A 159 8.33 13.98 -7.18
CA LYS A 159 7.02 14.20 -7.82
C LYS A 159 5.87 13.44 -7.15
N CYS A 160 6.17 12.59 -6.16
CA CYS A 160 5.23 11.78 -5.38
C CYS A 160 5.79 11.60 -3.96
N SER A 161 5.93 12.70 -3.22
CA SER A 161 6.57 12.69 -1.89
C SER A 161 5.78 11.90 -0.84
N GLU A 162 4.47 11.78 -1.06
CA GLU A 162 3.52 11.07 -0.21
C GLU A 162 3.63 9.55 -0.30
N GLU A 163 4.14 9.03 -1.43
CA GLU A 163 4.28 7.60 -1.71
C GLU A 163 5.58 7.03 -1.11
N TYR A 164 5.61 5.72 -0.91
CA TYR A 164 6.71 5.01 -0.25
C TYR A 164 7.54 4.25 -1.28
N PHE A 165 8.75 4.75 -1.51
CA PHE A 165 9.73 4.14 -2.41
C PHE A 165 10.85 3.48 -1.61
N ILE A 166 11.39 2.39 -2.16
CA ILE A 166 12.46 1.59 -1.53
C ILE A 166 13.63 1.42 -2.52
N ASP A 167 14.84 1.30 -1.98
CA ASP A 167 16.06 1.20 -2.79
C ASP A 167 16.34 -0.23 -3.29
N LEU A 168 15.55 -0.68 -4.27
CA LEU A 168 15.72 -2.00 -4.89
C LEU A 168 16.94 -2.02 -5.83
N LYS A 169 17.85 -2.98 -5.65
CA LYS A 169 19.06 -3.16 -6.47
C LYS A 169 18.90 -4.22 -7.55
N SER A 170 18.25 -5.32 -7.22
CA SER A 170 18.00 -6.39 -8.19
C SER A 170 16.85 -7.28 -7.72
N ILE A 171 16.42 -8.17 -8.62
CA ILE A 171 15.42 -9.19 -8.35
C ILE A 171 16.08 -10.53 -8.63
N LYS A 172 15.89 -11.51 -7.77
CA LYS A 172 16.16 -12.92 -8.05
C LYS A 172 14.83 -13.67 -8.17
N ILE A 173 14.75 -14.60 -9.10
CA ILE A 173 13.65 -15.56 -9.18
C ILE A 173 14.26 -16.96 -9.20
N HIS A 174 13.82 -17.80 -8.26
CA HIS A 174 14.37 -19.16 -8.06
C HIS A 174 15.89 -19.17 -7.86
N GLY A 175 16.41 -18.16 -7.18
CA GLY A 175 17.85 -17.98 -6.93
C GLY A 175 18.64 -17.37 -8.10
N GLU A 176 18.07 -17.31 -9.32
CA GLU A 176 18.75 -16.70 -10.48
C GLU A 176 18.47 -15.19 -10.54
N THR A 177 19.53 -14.40 -10.69
CA THR A 177 19.41 -12.93 -10.80
C THR A 177 18.79 -12.55 -12.14
N VAL A 178 17.72 -11.75 -12.08
CA VAL A 178 17.01 -11.26 -13.26
C VAL A 178 17.89 -10.24 -14.01
N PRO A 179 18.16 -10.45 -15.31
CA PRO A 179 19.00 -9.54 -16.08
C PRO A 179 18.23 -8.28 -16.48
N ILE A 180 18.19 -7.29 -15.58
CA ILE A 180 17.59 -5.98 -15.86
C ILE A 180 18.57 -5.16 -16.69
N VAL A 181 18.29 -5.07 -18.00
CA VAL A 181 19.17 -4.42 -18.98
C VAL A 181 19.29 -2.92 -18.74
N ASP A 182 18.15 -2.23 -18.56
CA ASP A 182 18.14 -0.81 -18.24
C ASP A 182 18.04 -0.59 -16.73
N LYS A 183 19.20 -0.47 -16.08
CA LYS A 183 19.28 -0.18 -14.64
C LYS A 183 18.69 1.18 -14.26
N LYS A 184 18.48 2.10 -15.20
CA LYS A 184 17.84 3.40 -14.91
C LYS A 184 16.38 3.22 -14.48
N LEU A 185 15.73 2.12 -14.86
CA LEU A 185 14.37 1.80 -14.42
C LEU A 185 14.29 1.62 -12.89
N LEU A 186 15.35 1.15 -12.24
CA LEU A 186 15.39 0.96 -10.79
C LEU A 186 15.66 2.26 -10.02
N VAL A 187 16.06 3.33 -10.70
CA VAL A 187 16.42 4.60 -10.08
C VAL A 187 15.32 5.62 -10.33
N ILE A 188 14.96 6.39 -9.30
CA ILE A 188 14.00 7.48 -9.44
C ILE A 188 14.69 8.64 -10.16
N ASN A 189 14.19 9.03 -11.32
CA ASN A 189 14.60 10.25 -11.99
C ASN A 189 14.19 11.45 -11.12
N LYS A 190 15.16 12.21 -10.60
CA LYS A 190 14.90 13.33 -9.68
C LYS A 190 14.14 14.49 -10.34
N THR A 191 14.17 14.62 -11.66
CA THR A 191 13.50 15.70 -12.38
C THR A 191 12.07 15.33 -12.73
N THR A 192 11.85 14.13 -13.27
CA THR A 192 10.53 13.69 -13.77
C THR A 192 9.75 12.85 -12.77
N GLY A 193 10.42 12.30 -11.75
CA GLY A 193 9.86 11.33 -10.81
C GLY A 193 9.58 9.96 -11.43
N VAL A 194 10.07 9.68 -12.64
CA VAL A 194 9.88 8.40 -13.33
C VAL A 194 10.91 7.38 -12.87
N GLY A 195 10.49 6.11 -12.74
CA GLY A 195 11.36 5.00 -12.35
C GLY A 195 11.23 4.62 -10.87
N GLY A 196 12.16 3.80 -10.40
CA GLY A 196 12.21 3.33 -9.03
C GLY A 196 11.22 2.23 -8.69
N THR A 197 11.24 1.85 -7.42
CA THR A 197 10.39 0.81 -6.83
C THR A 197 9.54 1.42 -5.73
N LYS A 198 8.22 1.28 -5.82
CA LYS A 198 7.28 1.70 -4.76
C LYS A 198 6.53 0.52 -4.17
N VAL A 199 6.17 0.65 -2.91
CA VAL A 199 5.29 -0.27 -2.19
C VAL A 199 3.86 0.25 -2.33
N ASN A 200 2.90 -0.59 -2.73
CA ASN A 200 1.51 -0.18 -2.86
C ASN A 200 0.55 -1.36 -2.66
N PHE A 201 -0.10 -1.42 -1.50
CA PHE A 201 -1.07 -2.48 -1.22
C PHE A 201 -2.43 -2.29 -1.93
N ARG A 202 -2.66 -1.17 -2.63
CA ARG A 202 -3.87 -1.02 -3.48
C ARG A 202 -3.83 -1.89 -4.73
N THR A 203 -2.64 -2.34 -5.12
CA THR A 203 -2.45 -3.24 -6.26
C THR A 203 -2.28 -4.66 -5.72
N PRO A 204 -3.20 -5.60 -6.03
CA PRO A 204 -3.16 -6.96 -5.48
C PRO A 204 -1.88 -7.70 -5.85
N TYR A 205 -1.41 -7.50 -7.09
CA TYR A 205 -0.23 -8.13 -7.64
C TYR A 205 0.81 -7.09 -8.00
N THR A 206 2.07 -7.50 -8.02
CA THR A 206 3.18 -6.61 -8.40
C THR A 206 3.10 -6.26 -9.88
N ILE A 207 3.20 -4.97 -10.18
CA ILE A 207 3.18 -4.43 -11.53
C ILE A 207 4.59 -4.04 -11.94
N LEU A 208 5.01 -4.49 -13.13
CA LEU A 208 6.37 -4.35 -13.62
C LEU A 208 6.38 -3.68 -14.99
N GLN A 209 7.32 -2.77 -15.21
CA GLN A 209 7.62 -2.27 -16.55
C GLN A 209 7.96 -3.45 -17.48
N THR A 210 7.46 -3.40 -18.72
CA THR A 210 7.47 -4.54 -19.66
C THR A 210 8.84 -5.24 -19.81
N SER A 211 9.95 -4.50 -19.82
CA SER A 211 11.28 -5.11 -19.98
C SER A 211 11.69 -5.91 -18.74
N ILE A 212 11.35 -5.43 -17.54
CA ILE A 212 11.56 -6.14 -16.28
C ILE A 212 10.64 -7.35 -16.21
N TYR A 213 9.35 -7.18 -16.54
CA TYR A 213 8.37 -8.26 -16.61
C TYR A 213 8.87 -9.39 -17.52
N ARG A 214 9.28 -9.07 -18.75
CA ARG A 214 9.83 -10.03 -19.72
C ARG A 214 11.12 -10.71 -19.24
N ALA A 215 11.98 -9.99 -18.53
CA ALA A 215 13.19 -10.57 -17.97
C ALA A 215 12.84 -11.61 -16.88
N ILE A 216 11.88 -11.31 -15.99
CA ILE A 216 11.41 -12.26 -14.97
C ILE A 216 10.79 -13.49 -15.62
N THR A 217 9.85 -13.31 -16.56
CA THR A 217 9.19 -14.45 -17.21
C THR A 217 10.18 -15.32 -17.98
N LYS A 218 11.22 -14.74 -18.59
CA LYS A 218 12.28 -15.49 -19.25
C LYS A 218 13.07 -16.39 -18.29
N VAL A 219 13.45 -15.87 -17.12
CA VAL A 219 14.15 -16.65 -16.10
C VAL A 219 13.25 -17.76 -15.55
N HIS A 220 11.97 -17.46 -15.27
CA HIS A 220 10.98 -18.45 -14.86
C HIS A 220 10.80 -19.58 -15.88
N LEU A 221 10.67 -19.24 -17.17
CA LEU A 221 10.51 -20.23 -18.24
C LEU A 221 11.74 -21.17 -18.35
N LYS A 222 12.94 -20.63 -18.15
CA LYS A 222 14.18 -21.43 -18.12
C LYS A 222 14.16 -22.40 -16.94
N TRP A 223 13.79 -21.92 -15.76
CA TRP A 223 13.63 -22.76 -14.57
C TRP A 223 12.54 -23.84 -14.79
N ALA A 224 11.36 -23.45 -15.26
CA ALA A 224 10.25 -24.37 -15.52
C ALA A 224 10.66 -25.51 -16.47
N LYS A 225 11.39 -25.17 -17.54
CA LYS A 225 11.95 -26.16 -18.47
C LYS A 225 12.95 -27.09 -17.80
N SER A 226 13.85 -26.58 -16.94
CA SER A 226 14.82 -27.43 -16.22
C SER A 226 14.17 -28.40 -15.23
N MET A 227 12.97 -28.08 -14.74
CA MET A 227 12.20 -28.89 -13.79
C MET A 227 11.13 -29.75 -14.47
N ASN A 228 11.10 -29.82 -15.81
CA ASN A 228 10.06 -30.50 -16.59
C ASN A 228 8.62 -30.03 -16.30
N ILE A 229 8.46 -28.75 -15.92
CA ILE A 229 7.15 -28.13 -15.67
C ILE A 229 6.51 -27.77 -17.00
N THR A 230 5.26 -28.17 -17.19
CA THR A 230 4.49 -27.85 -18.40
C THR A 230 3.86 -26.48 -18.29
N MET A 231 4.07 -25.65 -19.31
CA MET A 231 3.39 -24.36 -19.43
C MET A 231 1.97 -24.55 -19.98
N VAL A 232 1.02 -23.76 -19.50
CA VAL A 232 -0.35 -23.69 -20.03
C VAL A 232 -0.63 -22.30 -20.63
N PRO A 233 -1.68 -22.14 -21.45
CA PRO A 233 -2.05 -20.83 -21.96
C PRO A 233 -2.20 -19.78 -20.83
N PRO A 234 -1.81 -18.52 -21.07
CA PRO A 234 -1.99 -17.45 -20.10
C PRO A 234 -3.45 -17.31 -19.64
N ILE A 235 -3.64 -17.05 -18.35
CA ILE A 235 -4.96 -16.80 -17.76
C ILE A 235 -4.95 -15.39 -17.18
N ALA A 236 -5.80 -14.52 -17.73
CA ALA A 236 -5.88 -13.13 -17.32
C ALA A 236 -6.12 -13.02 -15.79
N PRO A 237 -5.45 -12.06 -15.12
CA PRO A 237 -4.58 -11.02 -15.68
C PRO A 237 -3.12 -11.45 -15.88
N PHE A 238 -2.78 -12.73 -15.71
CA PHE A 238 -1.40 -13.23 -15.73
C PHE A 238 -0.96 -13.71 -17.11
N GLY A 239 0.29 -13.41 -17.47
CA GLY A 239 0.86 -13.79 -18.76
C GLY A 239 1.69 -15.07 -18.77
N THR A 240 1.92 -15.73 -17.64
CA THR A 240 2.78 -16.93 -17.55
C THR A 240 2.19 -17.90 -16.53
N CYS A 241 1.77 -19.08 -17.00
CA CYS A 241 1.04 -20.06 -16.19
C CYS A 241 1.60 -21.48 -16.39
N ASN A 242 1.70 -22.23 -15.31
CA ASN A 242 2.19 -23.60 -15.24
C ASN A 242 1.03 -24.56 -14.97
N ASN A 243 1.12 -25.79 -15.47
CA ASN A 243 0.24 -26.89 -15.08
C ASN A 243 0.62 -27.38 -13.68
N VAL A 244 -0.31 -27.27 -12.72
CA VAL A 244 -0.09 -27.62 -11.31
C VAL A 244 0.34 -29.07 -11.14
N SER A 245 -0.20 -30.00 -11.93
CA SER A 245 0.11 -31.44 -11.84
C SER A 245 1.55 -31.78 -12.21
N THR A 246 2.27 -30.85 -12.85
CA THR A 246 3.68 -31.04 -13.27
C THR A 246 4.66 -30.30 -12.37
N ILE A 247 4.18 -29.53 -11.39
CA ILE A 247 5.03 -28.82 -10.45
C ILE A 247 5.55 -29.84 -9.42
N PRO A 248 6.88 -29.99 -9.27
CA PRO A 248 7.44 -30.90 -8.28
C PRO A 248 7.05 -30.50 -6.86
N SER A 249 6.80 -31.50 -6.02
CA SER A 249 6.70 -31.30 -4.58
C SER A 249 8.04 -30.83 -4.02
N TRP A 250 8.04 -29.74 -3.25
CA TRP A 250 9.24 -29.22 -2.62
C TRP A 250 9.38 -29.82 -1.21
N PRO A 251 10.44 -30.57 -0.90
CA PRO A 251 10.67 -31.06 0.45
C PRO A 251 10.90 -29.86 1.38
N LEU A 252 10.27 -29.88 2.56
CA LEU A 252 10.45 -28.86 3.60
C LEU A 252 11.75 -29.06 4.40
N GLU A 253 12.54 -30.09 4.08
CA GLU A 253 13.82 -30.42 4.73
C GLU A 253 14.99 -30.35 3.74
N GLY A 254 16.12 -29.78 4.19
CA GLY A 254 17.38 -29.63 3.42
C GLY A 254 17.59 -28.24 2.80
N ASP A 255 18.64 -28.09 1.99
CA ASP A 255 19.02 -26.83 1.29
C ASP A 255 18.11 -26.47 0.11
N SER A 256 16.99 -27.18 -0.08
CA SER A 256 16.06 -26.93 -1.18
C SER A 256 15.30 -25.62 -0.94
N VAL A 257 15.72 -24.57 -1.63
CA VAL A 257 15.08 -23.24 -1.59
C VAL A 257 13.78 -23.30 -2.40
N PRO A 258 12.57 -23.20 -1.78
CA PRO A 258 11.33 -23.22 -2.54
C PRO A 258 11.25 -22.10 -3.59
N PRO A 259 10.49 -22.30 -4.68
CA PRO A 259 10.30 -21.30 -5.72
C PRO A 259 9.78 -20.00 -5.10
N SER A 260 10.53 -18.94 -5.31
CA SER A 260 10.29 -17.65 -4.69
C SER A 260 10.89 -16.54 -5.54
N ILE A 261 10.37 -15.33 -5.35
CA ILE A 261 11.02 -14.10 -5.76
C ILE A 261 11.77 -13.53 -4.56
N THR A 262 12.93 -12.93 -4.80
CA THR A 262 13.70 -12.21 -3.78
C THR A 262 14.05 -10.83 -4.29
N PHE A 263 13.61 -9.82 -3.55
CA PHE A 263 13.95 -8.41 -3.76
C PHE A 263 15.25 -8.12 -3.02
N MET A 264 16.29 -7.74 -3.76
CA MET A 264 17.60 -7.43 -3.20
C MET A 264 17.73 -5.94 -2.93
N PHE A 265 18.03 -5.59 -1.69
CA PHE A 265 18.36 -4.23 -1.25
C PHE A 265 19.88 -4.10 -1.00
N PRO A 266 20.43 -2.92 -0.66
CA PRO A 266 21.86 -2.76 -0.41
C PRO A 266 22.41 -3.71 0.65
N GLU A 267 21.74 -3.78 1.80
CA GLU A 267 22.24 -4.49 2.99
C GLU A 267 21.43 -5.75 3.32
N ASN A 268 20.27 -5.94 2.68
CA ASN A 268 19.30 -6.96 3.06
C ASN A 268 18.56 -7.50 1.83
N GLU A 269 17.81 -8.58 2.02
CA GLU A 269 16.92 -9.13 1.02
C GLU A 269 15.53 -9.42 1.58
N LEU A 270 14.53 -9.30 0.74
CA LEU A 270 13.16 -9.72 1.03
C LEU A 270 12.78 -10.84 0.08
N ARG A 271 12.71 -12.05 0.62
CA ARG A 271 12.20 -13.22 -0.09
C ARG A 271 10.69 -13.31 0.09
N THR A 272 9.91 -13.64 -0.94
CA THR A 272 8.47 -13.86 -0.76
C THR A 272 8.16 -15.31 -0.44
N LEU A 273 6.99 -15.57 0.13
CA LEU A 273 6.49 -16.92 0.42
C LEU A 273 6.18 -17.72 -0.86
N GLY A 274 5.93 -17.03 -1.97
CA GLY A 274 5.68 -17.64 -3.27
C GLY A 274 5.78 -16.60 -4.38
N ASP A 275 5.87 -17.11 -5.60
CA ASP A 275 5.98 -16.36 -6.85
C ASP A 275 4.78 -16.61 -7.77
N THR A 276 3.97 -17.63 -7.48
CA THR A 276 2.81 -18.04 -8.28
C THR A 276 1.52 -18.11 -7.46
N VAL A 277 0.40 -17.81 -8.11
CA VAL A 277 -0.95 -17.92 -7.57
C VAL A 277 -1.73 -19.01 -8.29
N TRP A 278 -2.35 -19.90 -7.52
CA TRP A 278 -3.25 -20.91 -8.06
C TRP A 278 -4.54 -20.25 -8.54
N ILE A 279 -4.98 -20.60 -9.75
CA ILE A 279 -6.21 -20.10 -10.34
C ILE A 279 -7.34 -21.09 -10.05
N GLU A 280 -8.24 -20.69 -9.16
CA GLU A 280 -9.39 -21.49 -8.73
C GLU A 280 -10.23 -22.00 -9.92
N GLY A 281 -10.68 -23.24 -9.84
CA GLY A 281 -11.44 -23.89 -10.92
C GLY A 281 -10.59 -24.33 -12.12
N THR A 282 -9.26 -24.18 -12.05
CA THR A 282 -8.35 -24.59 -13.12
C THR A 282 -7.18 -25.42 -12.57
N ASN A 283 -6.49 -26.12 -13.48
CA ASN A 283 -5.25 -26.83 -13.16
C ASN A 283 -4.00 -25.95 -13.41
N ALA A 284 -4.12 -24.63 -13.22
CA ALA A 284 -3.08 -23.66 -13.53
C ALA A 284 -2.60 -22.89 -12.29
N SER A 285 -1.28 -22.71 -12.18
CA SER A 285 -0.64 -21.77 -11.26
C SER A 285 0.15 -20.73 -12.05
N CYS A 286 -0.16 -19.46 -11.87
CA CYS A 286 0.37 -18.37 -12.69
C CYS A 286 1.34 -17.47 -11.91
N LEU A 287 2.40 -16.99 -12.56
CA LEU A 287 3.29 -15.99 -11.98
C LEU A 287 2.49 -14.76 -11.56
N ALA A 288 2.63 -14.35 -10.30
CA ALA A 288 1.84 -13.30 -9.66
C ALA A 288 2.35 -11.88 -9.99
N PHE A 289 2.68 -11.64 -11.28
CA PHE A 289 3.15 -10.36 -11.80
C PHE A 289 2.31 -9.90 -12.98
N ILE A 290 2.13 -8.58 -13.08
CA ILE A 290 1.39 -7.93 -14.17
C ILE A 290 2.35 -7.09 -15.00
N ASP A 291 2.22 -7.17 -16.33
CA ASP A 291 2.91 -6.26 -17.26
C ASP A 291 2.23 -4.88 -17.19
N GLY A 292 2.94 -3.90 -16.61
CA GLY A 292 2.50 -2.51 -16.48
C GLY A 292 2.68 -1.66 -17.73
N GLY A 293 3.16 -2.27 -18.83
CA GLY A 293 3.40 -1.58 -20.09
C GLY A 293 4.79 -0.93 -20.19
N LEU A 294 5.01 -0.25 -21.30
CA LEU A 294 6.32 0.27 -21.69
C LEU A 294 6.75 1.49 -20.86
N ASN A 295 5.79 2.37 -20.53
CA ASN A 295 6.06 3.69 -19.95
C ASN A 295 5.28 3.94 -18.64
N PRO A 296 5.33 3.04 -17.64
CA PRO A 296 4.72 3.32 -16.35
C PRO A 296 5.51 4.42 -15.63
N LYS A 297 4.81 5.24 -14.83
CA LYS A 297 5.47 6.28 -14.03
C LYS A 297 6.47 5.68 -13.04
N THR A 298 6.11 4.57 -12.41
CA THR A 298 7.00 3.81 -11.53
C THR A 298 7.30 2.46 -12.17
N SER A 299 8.58 2.09 -12.23
CA SER A 299 8.98 0.88 -12.97
C SER A 299 8.61 -0.41 -12.26
N ILE A 300 8.60 -0.42 -10.93
CA ILE A 300 8.19 -1.56 -10.11
C ILE A 300 7.23 -1.07 -9.03
N VAL A 301 6.03 -1.63 -9.01
CA VAL A 301 5.05 -1.40 -7.94
C VAL A 301 4.86 -2.73 -7.23
N ILE A 302 5.50 -2.90 -6.06
CA ILE A 302 5.35 -4.10 -5.26
C ILE A 302 3.94 -4.10 -4.67
N GLY A 303 3.15 -5.08 -5.09
CA GLY A 303 1.76 -5.25 -4.70
C GLY A 303 1.61 -6.07 -3.43
N GLU A 304 0.38 -6.08 -2.92
CA GLU A 304 0.01 -6.73 -1.66
C GLU A 304 0.41 -8.21 -1.58
N TYR A 305 0.22 -8.99 -2.64
CA TYR A 305 0.56 -10.41 -2.66
C TYR A 305 2.03 -10.65 -2.31
N ASN A 306 2.94 -9.79 -2.78
CA ASN A 306 4.37 -9.87 -2.48
C ASN A 306 4.77 -9.13 -1.20
N LEU A 307 3.82 -8.49 -0.52
CA LEU A 307 3.99 -7.81 0.78
C LEU A 307 3.25 -8.52 1.91
N ASN A 308 2.67 -9.70 1.65
CA ASN A 308 1.75 -10.45 2.52
C ASN A 308 2.43 -11.01 3.80
N PHE A 309 3.05 -10.11 4.56
CA PHE A 309 3.81 -10.32 5.79
C PHE A 309 3.83 -9.00 6.60
N PHE A 310 4.78 -8.81 7.52
CA PHE A 310 4.85 -7.61 8.34
C PHE A 310 5.72 -6.50 7.73
N VAL A 311 5.17 -5.28 7.61
CA VAL A 311 5.88 -4.11 7.08
C VAL A 311 5.80 -2.96 8.07
N GLU A 312 6.93 -2.37 8.44
CA GLU A 312 7.03 -1.16 9.26
C GLU A 312 7.57 0.01 8.44
N PHE A 313 7.00 1.20 8.66
CA PHE A 313 7.44 2.44 8.05
C PHE A 313 7.82 3.47 9.12
N GLN A 314 9.00 4.04 8.98
CA GLN A 314 9.56 5.12 9.80
C GLN A 314 10.06 6.26 8.90
N ASP A 315 10.19 7.49 9.42
CA ASP A 315 10.46 8.72 8.64
C ASP A 315 11.58 8.62 7.56
N GLN A 316 12.59 7.75 7.72
CA GLN A 316 13.66 7.54 6.73
C GLN A 316 13.92 6.09 6.32
N ASP A 317 13.34 5.12 7.03
CA ASP A 317 13.62 3.69 6.83
C ASP A 317 12.32 2.90 6.83
N SER A 318 12.35 1.74 6.18
CA SER A 318 11.27 0.77 6.20
C SER A 318 11.80 -0.60 6.60
N GLY A 319 11.15 -1.21 7.57
CA GLY A 319 11.41 -2.58 8.02
C GLY A 319 10.51 -3.56 7.27
N LEU A 320 11.08 -4.64 6.75
CA LEU A 320 10.35 -5.71 6.05
C LEU A 320 10.70 -7.06 6.68
N CYS A 321 9.71 -7.93 6.83
CA CYS A 321 9.90 -9.20 7.54
C CYS A 321 8.78 -10.23 7.31
N ASN A 322 9.16 -11.46 6.96
CA ASN A 322 8.22 -12.56 6.70
C ASN A 322 7.65 -13.25 7.95
N HIS A 323 8.27 -13.05 9.11
CA HIS A 323 7.95 -13.81 10.32
C HIS A 323 8.16 -13.00 11.60
N CYS A 324 7.63 -11.77 11.59
CA CYS A 324 7.77 -10.87 12.71
C CYS A 324 6.73 -11.16 13.77
N PHE A 325 7.20 -11.32 14.99
CA PHE A 325 6.36 -11.40 16.17
C PHE A 325 6.39 -10.05 16.87
N ARG A 326 5.20 -9.53 17.16
CA ARG A 326 5.03 -8.42 18.10
C ARG A 326 4.78 -9.00 19.49
N GLU A 327 5.52 -8.54 20.49
CA GLU A 327 5.18 -8.84 21.89
C GLU A 327 3.76 -8.35 22.20
N LYS A 328 2.98 -9.17 22.91
CA LYS A 328 1.61 -8.82 23.30
C LYS A 328 1.65 -7.62 24.24
N TYR A 329 1.09 -6.50 23.79
CA TYR A 329 0.78 -5.36 24.66
C TYR A 329 -0.73 -5.20 24.87
N SER A 330 -1.07 -4.64 26.03
CA SER A 330 -2.42 -4.30 26.48
C SER A 330 -3.16 -3.47 25.43
N THR A 331 -4.44 -3.79 25.19
CA THR A 331 -5.26 -2.98 24.31
C THR A 331 -5.81 -1.75 25.04
N CYS A 332 -5.55 -0.54 24.52
CA CYS A 332 -6.13 0.71 25.00
C CYS A 332 -7.02 1.32 23.91
N ILE A 333 -8.22 1.74 24.30
CA ILE A 333 -9.10 2.55 23.46
C ILE A 333 -8.67 4.00 23.64
N ASN A 334 -8.21 4.64 22.57
CA ASN A 334 -7.77 6.04 22.62
C ASN A 334 -8.64 6.91 21.71
N PHE A 335 -8.87 8.14 22.15
CA PHE A 335 -9.67 9.15 21.45
C PHE A 335 -8.77 10.29 21.00
N SER A 336 -8.86 10.67 19.72
CA SER A 336 -8.20 11.87 19.21
C SER A 336 -9.12 12.62 18.25
N ALA A 337 -9.07 13.95 18.33
CA ALA A 337 -9.69 14.78 17.31
C ALA A 337 -8.77 14.83 16.10
N ILE A 338 -9.26 14.40 14.95
CA ILE A 338 -8.51 14.44 13.69
C ILE A 338 -9.23 15.31 12.67
N ASN A 339 -8.47 15.81 11.71
CA ASN A 339 -8.96 16.52 10.55
C ASN A 339 -9.18 15.52 9.41
N ILE A 340 -10.35 15.62 8.78
CA ILE A 340 -10.83 14.71 7.74
C ILE A 340 -11.43 15.56 6.62
N MET A 341 -11.31 15.12 5.38
CA MET A 341 -12.06 15.73 4.27
C MET A 341 -13.46 15.14 4.16
N CYS A 342 -14.47 15.98 4.27
CA CYS A 342 -15.85 15.66 3.91
C CYS A 342 -16.06 15.86 2.41
N VAL A 343 -16.38 14.79 1.69
CA VAL A 343 -16.61 14.85 0.24
C VAL A 343 -18.07 14.67 -0.12
N ASN A 344 -18.47 15.30 -1.23
CA ASN A 344 -19.77 15.11 -1.86
C ASN A 344 -19.64 14.21 -3.12
N ASP A 345 -20.79 13.69 -3.57
CA ASP A 345 -21.03 12.59 -4.51
C ASP A 345 -20.11 12.35 -5.75
N PRO A 346 -19.50 13.32 -6.47
CA PRO A 346 -18.74 12.95 -7.68
C PRO A 346 -17.46 12.12 -7.43
N ILE A 347 -16.92 12.05 -6.21
CA ILE A 347 -15.69 11.28 -5.88
C ILE A 347 -16.01 9.81 -5.53
N SER A 348 -17.24 9.57 -5.03
CA SER A 348 -17.69 8.28 -4.49
C SER A 348 -18.32 7.35 -5.51
N ARG A 349 -18.72 7.84 -6.68
CA ARG A 349 -19.32 7.00 -7.72
C ARG A 349 -18.28 6.07 -8.34
N VAL A 350 -18.32 4.82 -7.90
CA VAL A 350 -17.76 3.67 -8.59
C VAL A 350 -18.92 2.70 -8.79
N ILE A 351 -19.20 2.38 -10.06
CA ILE A 351 -20.17 1.34 -10.45
C ILE A 351 -19.68 -0.02 -9.93
#